data_AF-A0A931UPR3-F1
#
_entry.id   AF-A0A931UPR3-F1
#
_cell.length_a   1.000
_cell.length_b   1.000
_cell.length_c   1.000
_cell.angle_alpha   90.00
_cell.angle_beta   90.00
_cell.angle_gamma   90.00
#
_symmetry.space_group_name_H-M   'P 1'
#
loop_
_entity.id
_entity.type
_entity.pdbx_description
1 polymer ?
#
loop_
_entity_poly.entity_id
_entity_poly.type
_entity_poly.pdbx_seq_one_letter_code
_entity_poly.pdbx_strand_id
1 'polypeptide(L)'
;MHTGVGATRRFLAEHAGEAKAFLKAYVEGLYHFRANREFGVRTIGRYARTGDQEVLAEAYERYGLRYMEIPPHIHRRSIQGILEQLTGTFPEARAADPERFRDARFMEELEREGFFKALERSYRR
;
A
#
# COMPACT_ATOMS: atom_id res chain seq x y z
N MET A 1 7.49 3.45 -7.63
CA MET A 1 7.14 2.02 -7.45
C MET A 1 5.68 1.97 -7.07
N HIS A 2 4.85 1.22 -7.80
CA HIS A 2 3.43 1.06 -7.46
C HIS A 2 3.27 -0.30 -6.81
N THR A 3 2.93 -0.31 -5.52
CA THR A 3 2.76 -1.53 -4.75
C THR A 3 1.29 -1.67 -4.39
N GLY A 4 0.70 -2.82 -4.71
CA GLY A 4 -0.67 -3.17 -4.35
C GLY A 4 -0.71 -4.49 -3.60
N VAL A 5 -1.75 -4.71 -2.80
CA VAL A 5 -2.04 -6.01 -2.20
C VAL A 5 -3.05 -6.73 -3.10
N GLY A 6 -2.69 -7.93 -3.56
CA GLY A 6 -3.54 -8.76 -4.41
C GLY A 6 -4.31 -9.81 -3.61
N ALA A 7 -5.57 -10.02 -3.97
CA ALA A 7 -6.41 -11.11 -3.48
C ALA A 7 -7.32 -11.62 -4.61
N THR A 8 -7.85 -12.85 -4.45
CA THR A 8 -8.81 -13.37 -5.44
C THR A 8 -10.18 -12.71 -5.27
N ARG A 9 -10.90 -12.51 -6.38
CA ARG A 9 -12.27 -11.96 -6.35
C ARG A 9 -13.21 -12.79 -5.46
N ARG A 10 -13.03 -14.11 -5.48
CA ARG A 10 -13.77 -15.05 -4.63
C ARG A 10 -13.52 -14.75 -3.15
N PHE A 11 -12.26 -14.64 -2.74
CA PHE A 11 -11.92 -14.34 -1.35
C PHE A 11 -12.52 -12.99 -0.91
N LEU A 12 -12.40 -11.95 -1.75
CA LEU A 12 -12.97 -10.63 -1.42
C LEU A 12 -14.50 -10.65 -1.29
N ALA A 13 -15.19 -11.54 -2.00
CA ALA A 13 -16.64 -11.70 -1.91
C ALA A 13 -17.07 -12.50 -0.67
N GLU A 14 -16.37 -13.61 -0.37
CA GLU A 14 -16.69 -14.52 0.73
C GLU A 14 -16.19 -13.98 2.11
N HIS A 15 -15.09 -13.22 2.12
CA HIS A 15 -14.37 -12.78 3.32
C HIS A 15 -14.20 -11.25 3.39
N ALA A 16 -15.23 -10.50 2.97
CA ALA A 16 -15.17 -9.03 2.92
C ALA A 16 -14.77 -8.38 4.26
N GLY A 17 -15.25 -8.92 5.38
CA GLY A 17 -14.90 -8.43 6.72
C GLY A 17 -13.42 -8.60 7.06
N GLU A 18 -12.83 -9.76 6.72
CA GLU A 18 -11.42 -10.03 6.93
C GLU A 18 -10.54 -9.16 6.02
N ALA A 19 -10.93 -8.98 4.76
CA ALA A 19 -10.25 -8.09 3.83
C ALA A 19 -10.22 -6.64 4.34
N LYS A 20 -11.36 -6.14 4.84
CA LYS A 20 -11.45 -4.80 5.45
C LYS A 20 -10.61 -4.70 6.72
N ALA A 21 -10.64 -5.70 7.60
CA ALA A 21 -9.86 -5.73 8.83
C ALA A 21 -8.35 -5.74 8.53
N PHE A 22 -7.91 -6.52 7.54
CA PHE A 22 -6.54 -6.51 7.05
C PHE A 22 -6.13 -5.12 6.57
N LEU A 23 -6.95 -4.46 5.73
CA LEU A 23 -6.65 -3.13 5.22
C LEU A 23 -6.56 -2.08 6.34
N LYS A 24 -7.43 -2.15 7.36
CA LYS A 24 -7.32 -1.28 8.54
C LYS A 24 -5.98 -1.46 9.25
N ALA A 25 -5.62 -2.70 9.57
CA ALA A 25 -4.37 -3.01 10.26
C ALA A 25 -3.15 -2.63 9.42
N TYR A 26 -3.20 -2.88 8.11
CA TYR A 26 -2.14 -2.50 7.18
C TYR A 26 -1.93 -0.99 7.17
N VAL A 27 -3.00 -0.20 6.96
CA VAL A 27 -2.89 1.26 6.90
C VAL A 27 -2.45 1.85 8.23
N GLU A 28 -3.01 1.40 9.36
CA GLU A 28 -2.57 1.84 10.69
C GLU A 28 -1.08 1.53 10.93
N GLY A 29 -0.63 0.35 10.49
CA GLY A 29 0.78 -0.03 10.49
C GLY A 29 1.66 0.93 9.69
N LEU A 30 1.19 1.43 8.53
CA LEU A 30 1.91 2.44 7.75
C LEU A 30 2.01 3.78 8.49
N TYR A 31 0.92 4.24 9.13
CA TYR A 31 0.95 5.44 9.95
C TYR A 31 1.92 5.30 11.13
N HIS A 32 1.89 4.17 11.84
CA HIS A 32 2.80 3.90 12.95
C HIS A 32 4.26 3.85 12.49
N PHE A 33 4.52 3.15 11.37
CA PHE A 33 5.84 3.06 10.77
C PHE A 33 6.40 4.44 10.43
N ARG A 34 5.59 5.32 9.84
CA ARG A 34 6.01 6.69 9.47
C ARG A 34 6.22 7.59 10.69
N ALA A 35 5.36 7.47 11.69
CA ALA A 35 5.41 8.31 12.88
C ALA A 35 6.56 7.91 13.83
N ASN A 36 6.93 6.63 13.86
CA ASN A 36 7.97 6.12 14.76
C ASN A 36 9.20 5.65 13.96
N ARG A 37 10.15 6.58 13.78
CA ARG A 37 11.39 6.33 13.05
C ARG A 37 12.19 5.16 13.60
N GLU A 38 12.32 5.05 14.92
CA GLU A 38 13.10 3.99 15.54
C GLU A 38 12.48 2.61 15.27
N PHE A 39 11.15 2.51 15.40
CA PHE A 39 10.40 1.32 15.02
C PHE A 39 10.57 0.99 13.54
N GLY A 40 10.46 1.98 12.65
CA GLY A 40 10.59 1.79 11.21
C GLY A 40 11.98 1.29 10.80
N VAL A 41 13.04 1.94 11.28
CA VAL A 41 14.44 1.56 11.03
C VAL A 41 14.73 0.14 11.53
N ARG A 42 14.33 -0.20 12.77
CA ARG A 42 14.49 -1.55 13.31
C ARG A 42 13.71 -2.59 12.51
N THR A 43 12.51 -2.25 12.05
CA THR A 43 11.67 -3.14 11.24
C THR A 43 12.33 -3.43 9.90
N ILE A 44 12.85 -2.40 9.21
CA ILE A 44 13.63 -2.60 7.98
C ILE A 44 14.82 -3.52 8.25
N GLY A 45 15.61 -3.25 9.30
CA GLY A 45 16.78 -4.08 9.64
C GLY A 45 16.44 -5.54 9.87
N ARG A 46 15.35 -5.82 10.59
CA ARG A 46 14.86 -7.18 10.83
C ARG A 46 14.57 -7.94 9.53
N TYR A 47 13.90 -7.30 8.57
CA TYR A 47 13.48 -7.97 7.33
C TYR A 47 14.54 -7.94 6.22
N ALA A 48 15.35 -6.89 6.16
CA ALA A 48 16.49 -6.78 5.25
C ALA A 48 17.72 -7.58 5.71
N ARG A 49 17.71 -8.09 6.96
CA ARG A 49 18.78 -8.87 7.58
C ARG A 49 20.14 -8.15 7.57
N THR A 50 20.11 -6.84 7.82
CA THR A 50 21.31 -6.00 7.95
C THR A 50 21.23 -5.18 9.23
N GLY A 51 22.39 -4.92 9.84
CA GLY A 51 22.55 -4.04 11.00
C GLY A 51 23.19 -2.69 10.66
N ASP A 52 23.50 -2.45 9.39
CA ASP A 52 24.14 -1.23 8.92
C ASP A 52 23.22 -0.01 9.13
N GLN A 53 23.57 0.83 10.10
CA GLN A 53 22.71 1.94 10.52
C GLN A 53 22.56 3.02 9.44
N GLU A 54 23.59 3.23 8.61
CA GLU A 54 23.52 4.24 7.55
C GLU A 54 22.59 3.77 6.43
N VAL A 55 22.73 2.52 6.00
CA VAL A 55 21.85 1.91 5.00
C VAL A 55 20.39 1.86 5.50
N LEU A 56 20.18 1.52 6.77
CA LEU A 56 18.83 1.45 7.33
C LEU A 56 18.19 2.83 7.49
N ALA A 57 18.95 3.83 7.91
CA ALA A 57 18.48 5.21 7.96
C ALA A 57 18.09 5.69 6.55
N GLU A 58 18.96 5.50 5.55
CA GLU A 58 18.69 5.90 4.17
C GLU A 58 17.47 5.17 3.60
N ALA A 59 17.33 3.87 3.87
CA ALA A 59 16.17 3.08 3.45
C ALA A 59 14.87 3.61 4.06
N TYR A 60 14.89 3.99 5.34
CA TYR A 60 13.74 4.60 6.00
C TYR A 60 13.36 5.95 5.40
N GLU A 61 14.33 6.86 5.22
CA GLU A 61 14.07 8.19 4.65
C GLU A 61 13.53 8.09 3.22
N ARG A 62 14.11 7.21 2.40
CA ARG A 62 13.76 7.07 0.99
C ARG A 62 12.46 6.29 0.79
N TYR A 63 12.34 5.10 1.34
CA TYR A 63 11.20 4.23 1.09
C TYR A 63 10.05 4.44 2.08
N GLY A 64 10.38 4.81 3.32
CA GLY A 64 9.40 5.03 4.39
C GLY A 64 8.72 6.39 4.37
N LEU A 65 9.45 7.46 4.02
CA LEU A 65 8.91 8.82 4.04
C LEU A 65 8.61 9.37 2.65
N ARG A 66 9.51 9.16 1.68
CA ARG A 66 9.40 9.82 0.37
C ARG A 66 8.51 9.06 -0.63
N TYR A 67 8.59 7.73 -0.65
CA TYR A 67 7.87 6.93 -1.65
C TYR A 67 6.59 6.28 -1.15
N MET A 68 6.35 6.28 0.17
CA MET A 68 5.17 5.65 0.75
C MET A 68 3.99 6.62 0.78
N GLU A 69 2.99 6.36 -0.05
CA GLU A 69 1.71 7.06 0.00
C GLU A 69 0.88 6.58 1.19
N ILE A 70 0.37 7.51 2.01
CA ILE A 70 -0.46 7.21 3.18
C ILE A 70 -1.67 8.16 3.21
N PRO A 71 -2.91 7.65 3.15
CA PRO A 71 -3.27 6.23 2.92
C PRO A 71 -2.87 5.75 1.50
N PRO A 72 -2.59 4.45 1.32
CA PRO A 72 -2.17 3.92 0.03
C PRO A 72 -3.34 3.86 -0.95
N HIS A 73 -3.16 4.34 -2.19
CA HIS A 73 -4.17 4.25 -3.24
C HIS A 73 -3.62 3.59 -4.50
N ILE A 74 -4.46 2.78 -5.14
CA ILE A 74 -4.17 2.22 -6.47
C ILE A 74 -4.78 3.16 -7.51
N HIS A 75 -3.90 3.87 -8.21
CA HIS A 75 -4.27 4.83 -9.25
C HIS A 75 -4.52 4.13 -10.58
N ARG A 76 -5.64 4.44 -11.24
CA ARG A 76 -5.97 3.91 -12.58
C ARG A 76 -4.85 4.12 -13.59
N ARG A 77 -4.21 5.30 -13.58
CA ARG A 77 -3.08 5.63 -14.47
C ARG A 77 -1.87 4.72 -14.25
N SER A 78 -1.62 4.30 -13.02
CA SER A 78 -0.53 3.37 -12.69
C SER A 78 -0.79 1.99 -13.29
N ILE A 79 -2.03 1.48 -13.19
CA ILE A 79 -2.41 0.21 -13.82
C ILE A 79 -2.29 0.32 -15.34
N GLN A 80 -2.77 1.43 -15.93
CA GLN A 80 -2.68 1.68 -17.37
C GLN A 80 -1.22 1.61 -17.85
N GLY A 81 -0.28 2.27 -17.16
CA GLY A 81 1.14 2.21 -17.51
C GLY A 81 1.74 0.80 -17.42
N ILE A 82 1.31 0.01 -16.43
CA ILE A 82 1.72 -1.41 -16.33
C ILE A 82 1.17 -2.21 -17.51
N LEU A 83 -0.11 -2.04 -17.86
CA LEU A 83 -0.72 -2.73 -19.00
C LEU A 83 -0.01 -2.38 -20.32
N GLU A 84 0.33 -1.10 -20.52
CA GLU A 84 1.10 -0.65 -21.67
C GLU A 84 2.48 -1.31 -21.76
N GLN A 85 3.20 -1.39 -20.63
CA GLN A 85 4.49 -2.07 -20.58
C GLN A 85 4.37 -3.57 -20.89
N LEU A 86 3.28 -4.21 -20.46
CA LEU A 86 3.03 -5.63 -20.70
C LEU A 86 2.70 -5.94 -22.16
N THR A 87 2.29 -4.96 -22.98
CA THR A 87 1.93 -5.18 -24.38
C THR A 87 3.04 -5.79 -25.24
N GLY A 88 4.31 -5.57 -24.87
CA GLY A 88 5.46 -6.19 -25.55
C GLY A 88 5.52 -7.71 -25.39
N THR A 89 4.94 -8.25 -24.33
CA THR A 89 4.91 -9.70 -24.03
C THR A 89 3.51 -10.29 -24.20
N PHE A 90 2.48 -9.52 -23.82
CA PHE A 90 1.07 -9.89 -23.84
C PHE A 90 0.31 -8.83 -24.65
N PRO A 91 0.21 -8.97 -25.99
CA PRO A 91 -0.47 -7.99 -26.84
C PRO A 91 -1.91 -7.67 -26.40
N GLU A 92 -2.60 -8.63 -25.82
CA GLU A 92 -3.96 -8.49 -25.27
C GLU A 92 -4.06 -7.49 -24.11
N ALA A 93 -2.95 -7.19 -23.42
CA ALA A 93 -2.92 -6.21 -22.33
C ALA A 93 -3.36 -4.81 -22.79
N ARG A 94 -3.20 -4.49 -24.08
CA ARG A 94 -3.62 -3.20 -24.66
C ARG A 94 -5.13 -2.97 -24.58
N ALA A 95 -5.91 -4.05 -24.64
CA ALA A 95 -7.37 -4.00 -24.61
C ALA A 95 -7.95 -4.20 -23.21
N ALA A 96 -7.10 -4.49 -22.22
CA ALA A 96 -7.55 -4.75 -20.86
C ALA A 96 -8.01 -3.45 -20.18
N ASP A 97 -9.15 -3.51 -19.50
CA ASP A 97 -9.65 -2.39 -18.70
C ASP A 97 -8.90 -2.32 -17.35
N PRO A 98 -8.21 -1.20 -17.04
CA PRO A 98 -7.53 -1.00 -15.77
C PRO A 98 -8.42 -1.22 -14.53
N GLU A 99 -9.71 -0.91 -14.62
CA GLU A 99 -10.63 -1.06 -13.48
C GLU A 99 -10.82 -2.53 -13.08
N ARG A 100 -10.54 -3.49 -13.98
CA ARG A 100 -10.61 -4.92 -13.64
C ARG A 100 -9.51 -5.38 -12.67
N PHE A 101 -8.47 -4.56 -12.47
CA PHE A 101 -7.31 -4.87 -11.63
C PHE A 101 -7.29 -4.08 -10.31
N ARG A 102 -8.36 -3.35 -9.99
CA ARG A 102 -8.53 -2.68 -8.70
C ARG A 102 -9.89 -2.95 -8.11
N ASP A 103 -9.93 -3.02 -6.79
CA ASP A 103 -11.16 -3.01 -6.01
C ASP A 103 -11.00 -1.94 -4.93
N ALA A 104 -11.58 -0.76 -5.18
CA ALA A 104 -11.43 0.40 -4.29
C ALA A 104 -12.44 0.41 -3.13
N ARG A 105 -13.46 -0.46 -3.17
CA ARG A 105 -14.64 -0.38 -2.30
C ARG A 105 -14.28 -0.37 -0.81
N PHE A 106 -13.32 -1.20 -0.41
CA PHE A 106 -12.88 -1.28 0.98
C PHE A 106 -12.18 0.01 1.45
N MET A 107 -11.32 0.59 0.60
CA MET A 107 -10.61 1.83 0.94
C MET A 107 -11.56 3.04 0.97
N GLU A 108 -12.48 3.11 0.01
CA GLU A 108 -13.54 4.14 -0.05
C GLU A 108 -14.48 4.06 1.17
N GLU A 109 -14.82 2.85 1.60
CA GLU A 109 -15.63 2.65 2.81
C GLU A 109 -14.91 3.12 4.07
N LEU A 110 -13.61 2.81 4.21
CA LEU A 110 -12.79 3.30 5.32
C LEU A 110 -12.65 4.83 5.31
N GLU A 111 -12.52 5.43 4.14
CA GLU A 111 -12.51 6.89 3.99
C GLU A 111 -13.83 7.51 4.44
N ARG A 112 -14.96 6.96 3.97
CA ARG A 112 -16.31 7.40 4.33
C ARG A 112 -16.58 7.27 5.83
N GLU A 113 -16.04 6.24 6.47
CA GLU A 113 -16.09 6.03 7.93
C GLU A 113 -15.18 6.99 8.72
N GLY A 114 -14.38 7.81 8.03
CA GLY A 114 -13.45 8.76 8.66
C GLY A 114 -12.22 8.11 9.28
N PHE A 115 -11.92 6.84 8.93
CA PHE A 115 -10.81 6.08 9.50
C PHE A 115 -9.45 6.77 9.26
N PHE A 116 -9.16 7.21 8.03
CA PHE A 116 -7.90 7.88 7.71
C PHE A 116 -7.75 9.22 8.45
N LYS A 117 -8.82 10.00 8.54
CA LYS A 117 -8.84 11.25 9.34
C LYS A 117 -8.59 10.99 10.82
N ALA A 118 -9.07 9.86 11.35
CA ALA A 118 -8.81 9.46 12.74
C ALA A 118 -7.32 9.12 12.93
N LEU A 119 -6.74 8.31 12.06
CA LEU A 119 -5.31 7.99 12.09
C LEU A 119 -4.43 9.24 11.98
N GLU A 120 -4.74 10.15 11.04
CA GLU A 120 -4.03 11.41 10.92
C GLU A 120 -4.01 12.21 12.22
N ARG A 121 -5.10 12.23 12.99
CA ARG A 121 -5.13 12.91 14.30
C ARG A 121 -4.30 12.17 15.34
N SER A 122 -4.40 10.84 15.37
CA SER A 122 -3.68 10.00 16.33
C SER A 122 -2.15 10.07 16.17
N TYR A 123 -1.66 10.19 14.94
CA TYR A 123 -0.23 10.17 14.60
C TYR A 123 0.37 11.54 14.25
N ARG A 124 -0.35 12.65 14.49
CA ARG A 124 0.17 14.04 14.32
C ARG A 124 0.99 14.54 15.51
N ARG A 125 1.08 13.76 16.59
CA ARG A 125 1.82 14.11 17.81
C ARG A 125 3.29 13.74 17.70
#